data_AF-A0A1N7GBJ8-F1
#
_entry.id   AF-A0A1N7GBJ8-F1
#
_cell.length_a   1.000
_cell.length_b   1.000
_cell.length_c   1.000
_cell.angle_alpha   90.00
_cell.angle_beta   90.00
_cell.angle_gamma   90.00
#
_symmetry.space_group_name_H-M   'P 1'
#
loop_
_entity.id
_entity.type
_entity.pdbx_description
1 polymer ?
#
loop_
_entity_poly.entity_id
_entity_poly.type
_entity_poly.pdbx_seq_one_letter_code
_entity_poly.pdbx_strand_id
1 'polypeptide(L)'
;MIIDLPPQLEQAIINKAQAQGVSVAELLQRTFANEPQLDAEPASIAIGADDGALLQQLLDNPPPPSPAMRELLALHGANHA
;
A
#
# COMPACT_ATOMS: atom_id res chain seq x y z
N MET A 1 -20.77 10.96 -13.46
CA MET A 1 -20.35 9.89 -12.54
C MET A 1 -21.09 10.12 -11.23
N ILE A 2 -22.10 9.32 -10.94
CA ILE A 2 -22.89 9.41 -9.71
C ILE A 2 -22.24 8.43 -8.75
N ILE A 3 -21.72 8.93 -7.62
CA ILE A 3 -21.21 8.08 -6.56
C ILE A 3 -22.45 7.56 -5.83
N ASP A 4 -22.75 6.27 -5.97
CA ASP A 4 -23.84 5.64 -5.25
C ASP A 4 -23.37 5.37 -3.81
N LEU A 5 -23.76 6.27 -2.90
CA LEU A 5 -23.38 6.19 -1.48
C LEU A 5 -24.49 5.45 -0.72
N PRO A 6 -24.15 4.49 0.15
CA PRO A 6 -25.11 3.93 1.09
C PRO A 6 -25.76 5.05 1.92
N PRO A 7 -27.07 4.97 2.24
CA PRO A 7 -27.80 6.06 2.89
C PRO A 7 -27.25 6.43 4.28
N GLN A 8 -26.61 5.48 4.96
CA GLN A 8 -25.95 5.72 6.25
C GLN A 8 -24.71 6.61 6.09
N LEU A 9 -23.97 6.43 4.99
CA LEU A 9 -22.76 7.18 4.70
C LEU A 9 -23.10 8.61 4.25
N GLU A 10 -24.14 8.76 3.43
CA GLU A 10 -24.67 10.06 3.03
C GLU A 10 -25.04 10.93 4.23
N GLN A 11 -25.83 10.37 5.17
CA GLN A 11 -26.21 11.08 6.39
C GLN A 11 -25.01 11.44 7.27
N ALA A 12 -24.02 10.55 7.38
CA ALA A 12 -22.80 10.83 8.13
C ALA A 12 -22.00 11.99 7.52
N ILE A 13 -21.88 12.05 6.20
CA ILE A 13 -21.19 13.12 5.48
C ILE A 13 -21.95 14.45 5.66
N ILE A 14 -23.27 14.44 5.52
CA ILE A 14 -24.13 15.62 5.70
C ILE A 14 -24.01 16.16 7.12
N ASN A 15 -24.14 15.30 8.13
CA ASN A 15 -24.03 15.70 9.54
C ASN A 15 -22.65 16.29 9.85
N LYS A 16 -21.59 15.72 9.29
CA LYS A 16 -20.22 16.20 9.45
C LYS A 16 -20.01 17.56 8.76
N ALA A 17 -20.59 17.77 7.58
CA ALA A 17 -20.55 19.04 6.85
C ALA A 17 -21.27 20.15 7.63
N GLN A 18 -22.47 19.85 8.14
CA GLN A 18 -23.24 20.76 8.98
C GLN A 18 -22.52 21.11 10.28
N ALA A 19 -21.94 20.12 10.97
CA ALA A 19 -21.16 20.35 12.19
C ALA A 19 -19.93 21.26 11.97
N GLN A 20 -19.37 21.24 10.77
CA GLN A 20 -18.22 22.06 10.39
C GLN A 20 -18.61 23.38 9.70
N GLY A 21 -19.91 23.63 9.51
CA GLY A 21 -20.42 24.84 8.86
C GLY A 21 -20.01 24.98 7.39
N VAL A 22 -19.71 23.87 6.71
CA VAL A 22 -19.27 23.86 5.30
C VAL A 22 -20.25 23.08 4.44
N SER A 23 -20.24 23.30 3.13
CA SER A 23 -21.01 22.46 2.22
C SER A 23 -20.42 21.04 2.13
N VAL A 24 -21.26 20.06 1.78
CA VAL A 24 -20.82 18.67 1.55
C VAL A 24 -19.71 18.61 0.49
N ALA A 25 -19.84 19.40 -0.59
CA ALA A 25 -18.84 19.49 -1.64
C ALA A 25 -17.50 20.02 -1.11
N GLU A 26 -17.50 21.07 -0.29
CA GLU A 26 -16.28 21.61 0.32
C GLU A 26 -15.66 20.62 1.33
N LEU A 27 -16.49 19.92 2.10
CA LEU A 27 -16.00 18.89 3.03
C LEU A 27 -15.29 17.77 2.27
N LEU A 28 -15.89 17.26 1.19
CA LEU A 28 -15.28 16.21 0.36
C LEU A 28 -14.00 16.72 -0.29
N GLN A 29 -14.00 17.92 -0.86
CA GLN A 29 -12.79 18.51 -1.45
C GLN A 29 -11.67 18.67 -0.43
N ARG A 30 -11.94 19.17 0.79
CA ARG A 30 -10.92 19.30 1.84
C ARG A 30 -10.38 17.95 2.32
N THR A 31 -11.26 16.96 2.45
CA THR A 31 -10.92 15.62 2.94
C THR A 31 -10.04 14.89 1.94
N PHE A 32 -10.39 14.95 0.64
CA PHE A 32 -9.69 14.20 -0.40
C PHE A 32 -8.57 14.98 -1.11
N ALA A 33 -8.48 16.31 -0.96
CA ALA A 33 -7.35 17.08 -1.48
C ALA A 33 -6.05 16.90 -0.66
N ASN A 34 -6.14 16.39 0.57
CA ASN A 34 -4.99 16.14 1.45
C ASN A 34 -4.75 14.64 1.71
N GLU A 35 -5.49 13.75 1.05
CA GLU A 35 -5.18 12.32 1.14
C GLU A 35 -3.85 12.08 0.42
N PRO A 36 -2.90 11.38 1.05
CA PRO A 36 -1.68 10.96 0.36
C PRO A 36 -2.13 10.15 -0.85
N GLN A 37 -1.73 10.62 -2.03
CA GLN A 37 -1.96 9.96 -3.30
C GLN A 37 -1.39 8.53 -3.17
N LEU A 38 -2.26 7.50 -3.15
CA LEU A 38 -1.85 6.10 -3.05
C LEU A 38 -0.89 5.67 -4.18
N ASP A 39 -0.72 6.52 -5.19
CA ASP A 39 0.09 6.31 -6.39
C ASP A 39 1.47 6.97 -6.39
N ALA A 40 1.90 7.64 -5.30
CA ALA A 40 3.20 8.31 -5.31
C ALA A 40 3.88 8.21 -3.94
N GLU A 41 4.58 7.10 -3.69
CA GLU A 41 6.04 7.03 -3.54
C GLU A 41 6.44 5.54 -3.53
N PRO A 42 7.50 5.10 -4.23
CA PRO A 42 8.05 3.78 -3.97
C PRO A 42 8.43 3.71 -2.49
N ALA A 43 7.95 2.69 -1.79
CA ALA A 43 8.29 2.44 -0.39
C ALA A 43 9.83 2.42 -0.27
N SER A 44 10.39 3.53 0.22
CA SER A 44 11.82 3.69 0.35
C SER A 44 12.24 2.96 1.62
N ILE A 45 12.91 1.82 1.44
CA ILE A 45 13.48 1.08 2.56
C ILE A 45 14.76 1.82 2.95
N ALA A 46 14.78 2.42 4.14
CA ALA A 46 16.00 3.02 4.69
C ALA A 46 16.97 1.89 5.07
N ILE A 47 18.09 1.77 4.35
CA ILE A 47 19.13 0.78 4.59
C ILE A 47 20.21 1.44 5.45
N GLY A 48 20.52 0.85 6.61
CA GLY A 48 21.63 1.29 7.45
C GLY A 48 22.98 1.13 6.73
N ALA A 49 24.00 1.87 7.16
CA ALA A 49 25.33 1.80 6.53
C ALA A 49 25.93 0.37 6.57
N ASP A 50 25.70 -0.36 7.65
CA ASP A 50 26.14 -1.75 7.81
C ASP A 50 25.33 -2.74 6.96
N ASP A 51 24.03 -2.49 6.81
CA ASP A 51 23.13 -3.31 5.98
C ASP A 51 23.44 -3.17 4.48
N GLY A 52 23.88 -1.98 4.06
CA GLY A 52 24.25 -1.71 2.66
C GLY A 52 25.42 -2.57 2.17
N ALA A 53 26.45 -2.74 3.00
CA ALA A 53 27.60 -3.59 2.66
C ALA A 53 27.22 -5.07 2.59
N LEU A 54 26.39 -5.55 3.52
CA LEU A 54 25.89 -6.92 3.52
C LEU A 54 25.04 -7.22 2.29
N LEU A 55 24.15 -6.30 1.92
CA LEU A 55 23.30 -6.44 0.73
C LEU A 55 24.13 -6.43 -0.55
N GLN A 56 25.14 -5.56 -0.64
CA GLN A 56 26.05 -5.55 -1.77
C GLN A 56 26.75 -6.91 -1.92
N GLN A 57 27.26 -7.47 -0.83
CA GLN A 57 27.89 -8.79 -0.81
C GLN A 57 26.93 -9.92 -1.24
N LEU A 58 25.65 -9.86 -0.81
CA LEU A 58 24.63 -10.83 -1.20
C LEU A 58 24.24 -10.72 -2.68
N LEU A 59 24.30 -9.52 -3.26
CA LEU A 59 24.05 -9.31 -4.69
C LEU A 59 25.24 -9.77 -5.54
N ASP A 60 26.47 -9.51 -5.08
CA ASP A 60 27.69 -9.93 -5.77
C ASP A 60 27.92 -11.45 -5.68
N ASN A 61 27.51 -12.10 -4.59
CA ASN A 61 27.58 -13.54 -4.42
C ASN A 61 26.30 -14.11 -3.80
N PRO A 62 25.25 -14.36 -4.62
CA PRO A 62 23.99 -14.85 -4.12
C PRO A 62 24.16 -16.28 -3.55
N PRO A 63 23.74 -16.53 -2.30
CA PRO A 63 23.80 -17.87 -1.74
C PRO A 63 22.83 -18.80 -2.50
N PRO A 64 23.15 -20.10 -2.58
CA PRO A 64 22.22 -21.05 -3.17
C PRO A 64 20.92 -21.11 -2.34
N PRO A 65 19.76 -21.36 -2.97
CA PRO A 65 18.49 -21.45 -2.27
C PRO A 65 18.56 -22.54 -1.20
N SER A 66 17.99 -22.27 -0.03
CA SER A 66 17.98 -23.19 1.10
C SER A 66 17.15 -24.45 0.80
N PRO A 67 17.37 -25.57 1.51
CA PRO A 67 16.59 -26.80 1.31
C PRO A 67 15.07 -26.57 1.41
N ALA A 68 14.61 -25.83 2.42
CA ALA A 68 13.20 -25.48 2.60
C ALA A 68 12.64 -24.67 1.40
N MET A 69 13.43 -23.74 0.86
CA MET A 69 13.03 -22.98 -0.33
C MET A 69 12.96 -23.89 -1.56
N ARG A 70 13.90 -24.84 -1.71
CA ARG A 70 13.87 -25.82 -2.82
C ARG A 70 12.67 -26.74 -2.75
N GLU A 71 12.27 -27.18 -1.56
CA GLU A 71 11.06 -27.98 -1.36
C GLU A 71 9.82 -27.19 -1.78
N LEU A 72 9.70 -25.92 -1.38
CA LEU A 72 8.60 -25.05 -1.82
C LEU A 72 8.59 -24.82 -3.34
N LEU A 73 9.76 -24.60 -3.95
CA LEU A 73 9.88 -24.48 -5.41
C LEU A 73 9.50 -25.78 -6.13
N ALA A 74 9.88 -26.94 -5.59
CA ALA A 74 9.55 -28.24 -6.16
C ALA A 74 8.04 -28.51 -6.07
N LEU A 75 7.40 -28.16 -4.96
CA LEU A 75 5.94 -28.26 -4.80
C LEU A 75 5.19 -27.35 -5.79
N HIS A 76 5.71 -26.16 -6.07
CA HIS A 76 5.11 -25.25 -7.05
C HIS A 76 5.37 -25.67 -8.50
N GLY A 77 6.58 -26.14 -8.81
CA GLY A 77 6.96 -26.64 -10.14
C GLY A 77 6.24 -27.94 -10.52
N ALA A 78 5.92 -28.80 -9.55
CA ALA A 78 5.17 -30.03 -9.77
C ALA A 78 3.67 -29.80 -10.09
N ASN A 79 3.11 -28.63 -9.73
CA ASN A 79 1.73 -28.27 -10.07
C ASN A 79 1.57 -27.68 -11.50
N HIS A 80 2.68 -27.53 -12.24
CA HIS A 80 2.70 -26.98 -13.61
C HIS A 80 3.30 -27.97 -14.64
N ALA A 81 3.37 -29.26 -14.33
CA ALA A 81 3.83 -30.33 -15.22
C ALA A 81 2.69 -31.28 -15.61
#